data_AF-W3X0S6-F1
#
_entry.id   AF-W3X0S6-F1
#
_cell.length_a   1.000
_cell.length_b   1.000
_cell.length_c   1.000
_cell.angle_alpha   90.00
_cell.angle_beta   90.00
_cell.angle_gamma   90.00
#
_symmetry.space_group_name_H-M   'P 1'
#
loop_
_entity.id
_entity.type
_entity.pdbx_description
1 polymer ?
#
loop_
_entity_poly.entity_id
_entity_poly.type
_entity_poly.pdbx_seq_one_letter_code
_entity_poly.pdbx_strand_id
1 'polypeptide(L)'
;MRDNVDDPIHRDFLISARLNHLHVLFLLSRVPIPRLNEPNDALVDVACQMLQLVVETILIRDELANSGTTVSWKVAYYGLPAAGIIILATLRKPAASDKLRTLNFQAFQDLVVFGSELTRGTVVKPGDPNYALLLKAAHTIHRFLDFIHSGEESQEVPHSPQILQSQDDELLYIPELDPDFWSSEASFWEGLADHPFLDTQFS
;
A
#
# COMPACT_ATOMS: atom_id res chain seq x y z
N MET A 1 34.43 26.12 -12.13
CA MET A 1 33.72 24.88 -12.49
C MET A 1 32.93 24.50 -11.24
N ARG A 2 31.66 24.90 -11.17
CA ARG A 2 30.78 24.64 -10.02
C ARG A 2 30.02 23.37 -10.32
N ASP A 3 30.22 22.35 -9.50
CA ASP A 3 29.44 21.12 -9.53
C ASP A 3 27.98 21.49 -9.26
N ASN A 4 27.13 21.31 -10.27
CA ASN A 4 25.68 21.47 -10.17
C ASN A 4 25.14 20.26 -9.40
N VAL A 5 24.93 20.43 -8.11
CA VAL A 5 24.35 19.42 -7.22
C VAL A 5 22.84 19.21 -7.48
N ASP A 6 22.22 20.09 -8.26
CA ASP A 6 20.78 20.06 -8.59
C ASP A 6 20.54 19.81 -10.08
N ASP A 7 20.79 18.58 -10.57
CA ASP A 7 20.28 18.15 -11.86
C ASP A 7 19.01 17.30 -11.68
N PRO A 8 17.81 17.84 -11.97
CA PRO A 8 16.55 17.11 -11.90
C PRO A 8 16.57 15.79 -12.66
N ILE A 9 17.30 15.72 -13.77
CA ILE A 9 17.41 14.51 -14.60
C ILE A 9 18.17 13.43 -13.85
N HIS A 10 19.33 13.76 -13.27
CA HIS A 10 20.13 12.80 -12.52
C HIS A 10 19.38 12.30 -11.27
N ARG A 11 18.71 13.21 -10.55
CA ARG A 11 17.93 12.82 -9.37
C ARG A 11 16.77 11.91 -9.73
N ASP A 12 16.01 12.25 -10.77
CA ASP A 12 14.91 11.42 -11.26
C ASP A 12 15.40 10.05 -11.76
N PHE A 13 16.57 10.00 -12.40
CA PHE A 13 17.21 8.76 -12.81
C PHE A 13 17.55 7.87 -11.61
N LEU A 14 18.16 8.41 -10.56
CA LEU A 14 18.51 7.65 -9.35
C LEU A 14 17.27 7.11 -8.64
N ILE A 15 16.21 7.93 -8.51
CA ILE A 15 14.92 7.52 -7.97
C ILE A 15 14.34 6.38 -8.80
N SER A 16 14.30 6.55 -10.13
CA SER A 16 13.76 5.54 -11.05
C SER A 16 14.55 4.23 -10.99
N ALA A 17 15.87 4.30 -10.92
CA ALA A 17 16.73 3.13 -10.80
C ALA A 17 16.50 2.38 -9.48
N ARG A 18 16.36 3.13 -8.36
CA ARG A 18 16.09 2.54 -7.04
C ARG A 18 14.69 1.92 -6.99
N LEU A 19 13.66 2.61 -7.49
CA LEU A 19 12.30 2.08 -7.57
C LEU A 19 12.25 0.82 -8.43
N ASN A 20 12.93 0.82 -9.57
CA ASN A 20 12.98 -0.35 -10.45
C ASN A 20 13.67 -1.54 -9.77
N HIS A 21 14.79 -1.32 -9.07
CA HIS A 21 15.46 -2.36 -8.32
C HIS A 21 14.55 -2.96 -7.22
N LEU A 22 13.90 -2.09 -6.43
CA LEU A 22 12.96 -2.52 -5.40
C LEU A 22 11.76 -3.27 -5.99
N HIS A 23 11.24 -2.82 -7.13
CA HIS A 23 10.14 -3.49 -7.82
C HIS A 23 10.53 -4.88 -8.32
N VAL A 24 11.75 -5.06 -8.84
CA VAL A 24 12.24 -6.39 -9.19
C VAL A 24 12.29 -7.31 -7.95
N LEU A 25 12.77 -6.80 -6.81
CA LEU A 25 12.73 -7.56 -5.55
C LEU A 25 11.30 -7.90 -5.12
N PHE A 26 10.38 -6.94 -5.23
CA PHE A 26 8.97 -7.11 -4.93
C PHE A 26 8.35 -8.23 -5.79
N LEU A 27 8.60 -8.21 -7.09
CA LEU A 27 8.12 -9.24 -8.01
C LEU A 27 8.71 -10.61 -7.69
N LEU A 28 10.02 -10.68 -7.39
CA LEU A 28 10.68 -11.93 -6.99
C LEU A 28 10.11 -12.50 -5.69
N SER A 29 9.88 -11.65 -4.70
CA SER A 29 9.26 -12.06 -3.44
C SER A 29 7.80 -12.49 -3.61
N ARG A 30 7.09 -11.99 -4.64
CA ARG A 30 5.69 -12.36 -4.93
C ARG A 30 5.54 -13.72 -5.61
N VAL A 31 6.61 -14.26 -6.21
CA VAL A 31 6.55 -15.60 -6.82
C VAL A 31 6.41 -16.65 -5.70
N PRO A 32 5.35 -17.48 -5.69
CA PRO A 32 5.22 -18.55 -4.71
C PRO A 32 6.33 -19.57 -4.94
N ILE A 33 7.38 -19.50 -4.13
CA ILE A 33 8.43 -20.52 -4.12
C ILE A 33 7.89 -21.68 -3.28
N PRO A 34 7.73 -22.90 -3.85
CA PRO A 34 7.05 -24.04 -3.20
C PRO A 34 7.76 -24.61 -1.95
N ARG A 35 8.72 -23.88 -1.37
CA ARG A 35 9.53 -24.33 -0.22
C ARG A 35 9.68 -23.31 0.91
N LEU A 36 9.14 -22.10 0.80
CA LEU A 36 9.24 -21.07 1.84
C LEU A 36 7.86 -20.79 2.41
N ASN A 37 7.49 -21.54 3.45
CA ASN A 37 6.19 -21.45 4.12
C ASN A 37 6.20 -20.38 5.25
N GLU A 38 6.98 -19.31 5.06
CA GLU A 38 7.08 -18.21 6.04
C GLU A 38 6.25 -17.01 5.57
N PRO A 39 5.61 -16.28 6.51
CA PRO A 39 4.99 -15.00 6.19
C PRO A 39 6.05 -14.13 5.52
N ASN A 40 5.71 -13.58 4.36
CA ASN A 40 6.66 -12.92 3.49
C ASN A 40 7.01 -11.51 4.01
N ASP A 41 7.60 -11.44 5.21
CA ASP A 41 8.02 -10.21 5.87
C ASP A 41 8.99 -9.43 4.97
N ALA A 42 9.80 -10.13 4.17
CA ALA A 42 10.66 -9.53 3.14
C ALA A 42 9.88 -8.78 2.05
N LEU A 43 8.73 -9.30 1.60
CA LEU A 43 7.86 -8.59 0.64
C LEU A 43 7.26 -7.33 1.27
N VAL A 44 6.84 -7.41 2.53
CA VAL A 44 6.31 -6.24 3.27
C VAL A 44 7.39 -5.19 3.45
N ASP A 45 8.61 -5.57 3.82
CA ASP A 45 9.75 -4.64 3.96
C ASP A 45 10.11 -3.95 2.65
N VAL A 46 10.07 -4.69 1.53
CA VAL A 46 10.28 -4.11 0.19
C VAL A 46 9.14 -3.17 -0.17
N ALA A 47 7.89 -3.54 0.11
CA ALA A 47 6.72 -2.69 -0.12
C ALA A 47 6.81 -1.38 0.67
N CYS A 48 7.19 -1.42 1.96
CA CYS A 48 7.41 -0.23 2.78
C CYS A 48 8.47 0.69 2.16
N GLN A 49 9.62 0.15 1.75
CA GLN A 49 10.66 0.95 1.09
C GLN A 49 10.21 1.55 -0.24
N MET A 50 9.43 0.81 -1.03
CA MET A 50 8.87 1.33 -2.28
C MET A 50 7.89 2.47 -2.02
N LEU A 51 6.97 2.30 -1.07
CA LEU A 51 5.98 3.31 -0.73
C LEU A 51 6.64 4.58 -0.21
N GLN A 52 7.60 4.45 0.71
CA GLN A 52 8.37 5.57 1.24
C GLN A 52 9.03 6.38 0.11
N LEU A 53 9.73 5.71 -0.80
CA LEU A 53 10.43 6.38 -1.90
C LEU A 53 9.45 7.04 -2.89
N VAL A 54 8.27 6.45 -3.12
CA VAL A 54 7.21 7.05 -3.93
C VAL A 54 6.66 8.30 -3.24
N VAL A 55 6.41 8.26 -1.93
CA VAL A 55 5.97 9.43 -1.15
C VAL A 55 6.99 10.55 -1.22
N GLU A 56 8.27 10.25 -0.98
CA GLU A 56 9.36 11.22 -1.14
C GLU A 56 9.36 11.84 -2.54
N THR A 57 9.17 11.02 -3.59
CA THR A 57 9.09 11.46 -4.99
C THR A 57 7.91 12.40 -5.23
N ILE A 58 6.74 12.12 -4.64
CA ILE A 58 5.55 12.99 -4.75
C ILE A 58 5.81 14.35 -4.09
N LEU A 59 6.47 14.36 -2.93
CA LEU A 59 6.74 15.58 -2.17
C LEU A 59 7.75 16.50 -2.88
N ILE A 60 8.72 15.93 -3.60
CA ILE A 60 9.76 16.67 -4.33
C ILE A 60 9.43 16.85 -5.82
N ARG A 61 8.22 16.49 -6.27
CA ARG A 61 7.85 16.43 -7.69
C ARG A 61 8.15 17.71 -8.49
N ASP A 62 8.03 18.86 -7.85
CA ASP A 62 8.25 20.16 -8.49
C ASP A 62 9.74 20.39 -8.80
N GLU A 63 10.63 19.78 -8.00
CA GLU A 63 12.09 19.77 -8.22
C GLU A 63 12.51 18.76 -9.28
N LEU A 64 11.66 17.77 -9.59
CA LEU A 64 11.88 16.78 -10.65
C LEU A 64 11.21 17.18 -11.98
N ALA A 65 10.55 18.34 -12.01
CA ALA A 65 9.91 18.83 -13.23
C ALA A 65 10.94 18.93 -14.38
N ASN A 66 10.51 18.53 -15.58
CA ASN A 66 11.32 18.49 -16.80
C ASN A 66 12.42 17.40 -16.84
N SER A 67 12.38 16.39 -15.98
CA SER A 67 13.29 15.23 -16.05
C SER A 67 12.99 14.26 -17.19
N GLY A 68 11.84 14.40 -17.86
CA GLY A 68 11.41 13.55 -18.97
C GLY A 68 10.56 12.34 -18.56
N THR A 69 10.29 12.13 -17.27
CA THR A 69 9.38 11.08 -16.78
C THR A 69 8.33 11.68 -15.85
N THR A 70 7.10 11.13 -15.84
CA THR A 70 6.02 11.68 -15.00
C THR A 70 5.93 10.99 -13.64
N VAL A 71 5.66 11.75 -12.57
CA VAL A 71 5.47 11.15 -11.23
C VAL A 71 4.23 10.23 -11.22
N SER A 72 3.23 10.54 -12.04
CA SER A 72 1.98 9.79 -12.20
C SER A 72 2.18 8.31 -12.51
N TRP A 73 3.10 7.96 -13.43
CA TRP A 73 3.33 6.55 -13.77
C TRP A 73 4.08 5.83 -12.65
N LYS A 74 5.03 6.48 -11.96
CA LYS A 74 5.74 5.89 -10.81
C LYS A 74 4.79 5.57 -9.67
N VAL A 75 3.84 6.47 -9.42
CA VAL A 75 2.83 6.30 -8.39
C VAL A 75 1.89 5.12 -8.72
N ALA A 76 1.38 5.05 -9.95
CA ALA A 76 0.53 3.94 -10.34
C ALA A 76 1.29 2.59 -10.38
N TYR A 77 2.53 2.59 -10.85
CA TYR A 77 3.28 1.36 -11.10
C TYR A 77 4.02 0.81 -9.86
N TYR A 78 4.53 1.69 -8.99
CA TYR A 78 5.26 1.29 -7.78
C TYR A 78 4.48 1.54 -6.49
N GLY A 79 3.77 2.67 -6.41
CA GLY A 79 3.07 3.08 -5.18
C GLY A 79 1.85 2.24 -4.89
N LEU A 80 0.98 2.02 -5.89
CA LEU A 80 -0.23 1.21 -5.70
C LEU A 80 0.05 -0.23 -5.25
N PRO A 81 0.94 -1.00 -5.91
CA PRO A 81 1.20 -2.38 -5.48
C PRO A 81 1.81 -2.44 -4.07
N ALA A 82 2.67 -1.47 -3.73
CA ALA A 82 3.28 -1.37 -2.42
C ALA A 82 2.23 -1.09 -1.32
N ALA A 83 1.37 -0.09 -1.53
CA ALA A 83 0.28 0.23 -0.61
C ALA A 83 -0.68 -0.96 -0.43
N GLY A 84 -1.01 -1.65 -1.51
CA GLY A 84 -1.87 -2.84 -1.49
C GLY A 84 -1.30 -3.98 -0.63
N ILE A 85 -0.02 -4.31 -0.79
CA ILE A 85 0.65 -5.32 0.04
C ILE A 85 0.70 -4.92 1.50
N ILE A 86 1.00 -3.66 1.81
CA ILE A 86 1.04 -3.17 3.18
C ILE A 86 -0.34 -3.36 3.83
N ILE A 87 -1.41 -2.87 3.17
CA ILE A 87 -2.79 -3.01 3.66
C ILE A 87 -3.14 -4.49 3.89
N LEU A 88 -2.93 -5.34 2.89
CA LEU A 88 -3.21 -6.78 2.98
C LEU A 88 -2.43 -7.46 4.10
N ALA A 89 -1.15 -7.12 4.26
CA ALA A 89 -0.32 -7.70 5.30
C ALA A 89 -0.86 -7.34 6.68
N THR A 90 -1.34 -6.11 6.89
CA THR A 90 -1.98 -5.73 8.16
C THR A 90 -3.37 -6.35 8.35
N LEU A 91 -4.15 -6.58 7.29
CA LEU A 91 -5.46 -7.26 7.39
C LEU A 91 -5.36 -8.76 7.69
N ARG A 92 -4.37 -9.48 7.15
CA ARG A 92 -4.24 -10.96 7.25
C ARG A 92 -3.87 -11.50 8.62
N LYS A 93 -3.46 -10.66 9.57
CA LYS A 93 -2.70 -11.11 10.72
C LYS A 93 -3.60 -11.25 11.96
N PRO A 94 -3.73 -12.46 12.54
CA PRO A 94 -4.66 -12.72 13.64
C PRO A 94 -4.23 -11.98 14.90
N ALA A 95 -5.23 -11.56 15.69
CA ALA A 95 -5.12 -10.75 16.91
C ALA A 95 -4.16 -11.28 18.00
N ALA A 96 -3.61 -12.49 17.83
CA ALA A 96 -2.69 -13.13 18.78
C ALA A 96 -1.19 -12.88 18.50
N SER A 97 -0.82 -12.26 17.36
CA SER A 97 0.58 -11.91 17.07
C SER A 97 0.85 -10.43 17.38
N ASP A 98 1.30 -10.17 18.61
CA ASP A 98 1.69 -8.85 19.12
C ASP A 98 2.73 -8.10 18.25
N LYS A 99 3.34 -8.78 17.28
CA LYS A 99 4.29 -8.18 16.32
C LYS A 99 3.60 -7.37 15.21
N LEU A 100 2.26 -7.31 15.19
CA LEU A 100 1.46 -6.68 14.13
C LEU A 100 0.57 -5.52 14.52
N ARG A 101 0.44 -5.23 15.80
CA ARG A 101 -0.22 -3.99 16.23
C ARG A 101 0.59 -2.73 15.92
N THR A 102 1.74 -2.86 15.28
CA THR A 102 2.48 -1.72 14.76
C THR A 102 2.78 -1.99 13.29
N LEU A 103 1.84 -1.62 12.43
CA LEU A 103 2.28 -1.00 11.18
C LEU A 103 3.35 0.01 11.60
N ASN A 104 4.58 -0.08 11.09
CA ASN A 104 5.59 0.84 11.57
C ASN A 104 5.06 2.26 11.32
N PHE A 105 5.21 3.14 12.30
CA PHE A 105 4.63 4.49 12.25
C PHE A 105 4.94 5.19 10.92
N GLN A 106 6.12 4.91 10.36
CA GLN A 106 6.53 5.35 9.03
C GLN A 106 5.60 4.87 7.90
N ALA A 107 5.33 3.57 7.75
CA ALA A 107 4.43 3.09 6.68
C ALA A 107 3.00 3.63 6.87
N PHE A 108 2.58 3.92 8.10
CA PHE A 108 1.25 4.47 8.36
C PHE A 108 1.19 5.90 7.85
N GLN A 109 2.19 6.70 8.21
CA GLN A 109 2.36 8.05 7.71
C GLN A 109 2.50 8.08 6.19
N ASP A 110 3.29 7.17 5.62
CA ASP A 110 3.47 7.07 4.17
C ASP A 110 2.14 6.74 3.47
N LEU A 111 1.31 5.85 4.03
CA LEU A 111 -0.04 5.57 3.51
C LEU A 111 -0.97 6.79 3.59
N VAL A 112 -0.93 7.52 4.71
CA VAL A 112 -1.72 8.76 4.88
C VAL A 112 -1.30 9.81 3.85
N VAL A 113 0.00 10.06 3.70
CA VAL A 113 0.54 11.04 2.75
C VAL A 113 0.23 10.59 1.32
N PHE A 114 0.41 9.31 1.02
CA PHE A 114 0.14 8.75 -0.29
C PHE A 114 -1.35 8.88 -0.67
N GLY A 115 -2.26 8.44 0.20
CA GLY A 115 -3.71 8.54 -0.03
C GLY A 115 -4.17 9.99 -0.22
N SER A 116 -3.70 10.91 0.63
CA SER A 116 -4.07 12.32 0.55
C SER A 116 -3.58 13.01 -0.72
N GLU A 117 -2.35 12.75 -1.16
CA GLU A 117 -1.81 13.31 -2.42
C GLU A 117 -2.52 12.73 -3.66
N LEU A 118 -2.96 11.46 -3.61
CA LEU A 118 -3.79 10.90 -4.68
C LEU A 118 -5.16 11.58 -4.78
N THR A 119 -5.86 11.77 -3.65
CA THR A 119 -7.18 12.42 -3.65
C THR A 119 -7.11 13.89 -4.03
N ARG A 120 -6.03 14.59 -3.67
CA ARG A 120 -5.83 16.00 -4.00
C ARG A 120 -5.70 16.24 -5.51
N GLY A 121 -5.44 15.20 -6.30
CA GLY A 121 -5.25 15.30 -7.76
C GLY A 121 -3.95 16.01 -8.14
N THR A 122 -2.99 16.10 -7.23
CA THR A 122 -1.65 16.69 -7.48
C THR A 122 -0.82 15.78 -8.37
N VAL A 123 -1.03 14.46 -8.26
CA VAL A 123 -0.30 13.44 -9.01
C VAL A 123 -0.97 13.12 -10.34
N VAL A 124 -2.31 13.03 -10.36
CA VAL A 124 -3.09 12.62 -11.55
C VAL A 124 -4.36 13.45 -11.66
N LYS A 125 -4.65 13.93 -12.87
CA LYS A 125 -5.76 14.84 -13.15
C LYS A 125 -6.93 14.11 -13.82
N PRO A 126 -8.16 14.63 -13.69
CA PRO A 126 -9.30 14.13 -14.46
C PRO A 126 -8.99 14.13 -15.96
N GLY A 127 -9.05 12.95 -16.58
CA GLY A 127 -8.71 12.74 -18.00
C GLY A 127 -7.42 11.95 -18.23
N ASP A 128 -6.59 11.76 -17.20
CA ASP A 128 -5.42 10.90 -17.28
C ASP A 128 -5.81 9.41 -17.25
N PRO A 129 -5.06 8.51 -17.93
CA PRO A 129 -5.43 7.09 -18.06
C PRO A 129 -5.63 6.35 -16.72
N ASN A 130 -4.88 6.72 -15.69
CA ASN A 130 -4.90 6.06 -14.38
C ASN A 130 -5.75 6.79 -13.34
N TYR A 131 -6.45 7.87 -13.72
CA TYR A 131 -7.18 8.72 -12.76
C TYR A 131 -8.21 7.94 -11.94
N ALA A 132 -9.07 7.17 -12.60
CA ALA A 132 -10.14 6.42 -11.93
C ALA A 132 -9.58 5.35 -10.97
N LEU A 133 -8.53 4.65 -11.39
CA LEU A 133 -7.86 3.62 -10.58
C LEU A 133 -7.24 4.23 -9.32
N LEU A 134 -6.47 5.31 -9.48
CA LEU A 134 -5.79 5.97 -8.38
C LEU A 134 -6.77 6.61 -7.39
N LEU A 135 -7.86 7.20 -7.88
CA LEU A 135 -8.90 7.74 -7.02
C LEU A 135 -9.62 6.64 -6.23
N LYS A 136 -9.93 5.50 -6.86
CA LYS A 136 -10.50 4.34 -6.18
C LYS A 136 -9.56 3.83 -5.09
N ALA A 137 -8.28 3.63 -5.43
CA ALA A 137 -7.26 3.21 -4.47
C ALA A 137 -7.12 4.18 -3.29
N ALA A 138 -7.13 5.49 -3.54
CA ALA A 138 -7.07 6.51 -2.49
C ALA A 138 -8.25 6.41 -1.52
N HIS A 139 -9.47 6.20 -2.02
CA HIS A 139 -10.63 6.00 -1.16
C HIS A 139 -10.49 4.72 -0.32
N THR A 140 -10.02 3.62 -0.90
CA THR A 140 -9.79 2.37 -0.17
C THR A 140 -8.72 2.53 0.92
N ILE A 141 -7.63 3.25 0.62
CA ILE A 141 -6.59 3.57 1.60
C ILE A 141 -7.16 4.39 2.77
N HIS A 142 -7.94 5.44 2.50
CA HIS A 142 -8.56 6.24 3.57
C HIS A 142 -9.51 5.42 4.44
N ARG A 143 -10.39 4.60 3.86
CA ARG A 143 -11.28 3.71 4.63
C ARG A 143 -10.49 2.77 5.53
N PHE A 144 -9.39 2.22 5.03
CA PHE A 144 -8.51 1.36 5.82
C PHE A 144 -7.85 2.12 6.99
N LEU A 145 -7.38 3.35 6.76
CA LEU A 145 -6.78 4.18 7.80
C LEU A 145 -7.83 4.55 8.88
N ASP A 146 -9.05 4.88 8.48
CA ASP A 146 -10.17 5.18 9.39
C ASP A 146 -10.55 3.95 10.23
N PHE A 147 -10.55 2.76 9.61
CA PHE A 147 -10.79 1.49 10.30
C PHE A 147 -9.74 1.20 11.39
N ILE A 148 -8.45 1.38 11.09
CA ILE A 148 -7.38 1.22 12.08
C ILE A 148 -7.57 2.19 13.24
N HIS A 149 -7.84 3.47 12.94
CA HIS A 149 -8.02 4.50 13.96
C HIS A 149 -9.24 4.22 14.86
N SER A 150 -10.37 3.80 14.28
CA SER A 150 -11.60 3.49 15.02
C SER A 150 -11.46 2.24 15.91
N GLY A 151 -10.61 1.29 15.52
CA GLY A 151 -10.32 0.09 16.31
C GLY A 151 -9.54 0.37 17.60
N GLU A 152 -8.83 1.51 17.68
CA GLU A 152 -8.07 1.91 18.88
C GLU A 152 -8.96 2.53 19.97
N GLU A 153 -10.06 3.18 19.60
CA GLU A 153 -10.95 3.87 20.56
C GLU A 153 -11.89 2.94 21.34
N SER A 154 -12.08 1.69 20.90
CA SER A 154 -13.07 0.76 21.49
C SER A 154 -12.53 -0.15 22.62
N GLN A 155 -11.35 0.12 23.20
CA GLN A 155 -10.85 -0.65 24.35
C GLN A 155 -11.19 -0.01 25.71
N GLU A 156 -12.49 0.05 26.08
CA GLU A 156 -12.91 0.00 27.48
C GLU A 156 -13.39 -1.42 27.81
N VAL A 157 -12.58 -2.15 28.57
CA VAL A 157 -12.79 -3.55 28.95
C VAL A 157 -13.69 -3.63 30.19
N PRO A 158 -14.69 -4.55 30.21
CA PRO A 158 -14.76 -5.47 31.35
C PRO A 158 -14.63 -6.92 30.90
N HIS A 159 -13.70 -7.63 31.53
CA HIS A 159 -13.33 -9.01 31.25
C HIS A 159 -14.51 -9.98 31.37
N SER A 160 -14.65 -10.88 30.38
CA SER A 160 -15.16 -12.23 30.58
C SER A 160 -14.59 -13.17 29.50
N PRO A 161 -14.00 -14.32 29.86
CA PRO A 161 -13.46 -15.25 28.89
C PRO A 161 -14.57 -16.18 28.42
N GLN A 162 -15.15 -15.92 27.24
CA GLN A 162 -16.04 -16.88 26.60
C GLN A 162 -15.67 -17.04 25.12
N ILE A 163 -14.95 -18.13 24.87
CA ILE A 163 -15.06 -19.04 23.72
C ILE A 163 -15.35 -18.36 22.37
N LEU A 164 -14.30 -18.10 21.59
CA LEU A 164 -14.40 -18.03 20.13
C LEU A 164 -13.41 -19.03 19.52
N GLN A 165 -13.86 -20.27 19.38
CA GLN A 165 -13.30 -21.24 18.45
C GLN A 165 -14.30 -21.37 17.30
N SER A 166 -14.35 -20.38 16.40
CA SER A 166 -15.06 -20.49 15.09
C SER A 166 -14.97 -19.24 14.20
N GLN A 167 -14.02 -18.32 14.39
CA GLN A 167 -13.84 -17.16 13.49
C GLN A 167 -12.51 -17.17 12.69
N ASP A 168 -11.66 -18.17 12.90
CA ASP A 168 -10.39 -18.28 12.17
C ASP A 168 -10.56 -18.73 10.71
N ASP A 169 -11.68 -19.38 10.35
CA ASP A 169 -11.91 -19.90 8.99
C ASP A 169 -12.46 -18.84 8.01
N GLU A 170 -13.09 -17.77 8.49
CA GLU A 170 -13.71 -16.74 7.63
C GLU A 170 -12.71 -15.63 7.25
N LEU A 171 -11.69 -15.40 8.08
CA LEU A 171 -10.58 -14.48 7.83
C LEU A 171 -9.58 -14.98 6.78
N LEU A 172 -9.62 -16.28 6.48
CA LEU A 172 -8.80 -16.92 5.45
C LEU A 172 -9.40 -16.79 4.03
N TYR A 173 -10.60 -16.20 3.91
CA TYR A 173 -11.22 -15.89 2.61
C TYR A 173 -10.80 -14.51 2.09
N ILE A 174 -9.51 -14.15 2.20
CA ILE A 174 -8.95 -13.35 1.11
C ILE A 174 -8.93 -14.31 -0.08
N PRO A 175 -9.40 -13.95 -1.29
CA PRO A 175 -9.39 -14.83 -2.46
C PRO A 175 -7.94 -15.25 -2.80
N GLU A 176 -7.40 -16.19 -2.04
CA GLU A 176 -5.99 -16.55 -2.05
C GLU A 176 -5.64 -17.42 -3.27
N LEU A 177 -6.65 -17.73 -4.07
CA LEU A 177 -6.55 -18.61 -5.23
C LEU A 177 -7.48 -18.17 -6.37
N ASP A 178 -7.85 -16.89 -6.47
CA ASP A 178 -8.34 -16.37 -7.75
C ASP A 178 -7.17 -15.72 -8.50
N PRO A 179 -6.60 -16.38 -9.52
CA PRO A 179 -5.58 -15.78 -10.37
C PRO A 179 -6.03 -14.44 -10.98
N ASP A 180 -7.35 -14.25 -11.15
CA ASP A 180 -7.94 -13.06 -11.75
C ASP A 180 -7.94 -11.86 -10.77
N PHE A 181 -7.97 -12.11 -9.45
CA PHE A 181 -7.87 -11.05 -8.42
C PHE A 181 -6.51 -10.33 -8.48
N TRP A 182 -5.44 -11.09 -8.74
CA TRP A 182 -4.08 -10.57 -8.87
C TRP A 182 -3.69 -10.21 -10.32
N SER A 183 -4.58 -10.45 -11.28
CA SER A 183 -4.31 -10.23 -12.71
C SER A 183 -4.18 -8.76 -13.08
N SER A 184 -4.80 -7.87 -12.31
CA SER A 184 -4.85 -6.43 -12.55
C SER A 184 -5.00 -5.66 -11.24
N GLU A 185 -4.31 -4.52 -11.13
CA GLU A 185 -4.49 -3.58 -10.01
C GLU A 185 -5.94 -3.11 -9.89
N ALA A 186 -6.68 -2.97 -11.00
CA ALA A 186 -8.08 -2.57 -10.96
C ALA A 186 -8.97 -3.61 -10.24
N SER A 187 -8.77 -4.89 -10.56
CA SER A 187 -9.49 -6.00 -9.92
C SER A 187 -9.10 -6.16 -8.45
N PHE A 188 -7.83 -5.93 -8.12
CA PHE A 188 -7.34 -5.92 -6.75
C PHE A 188 -8.02 -4.83 -5.90
N TRP A 189 -7.99 -3.57 -6.36
CA TRP A 189 -8.60 -2.46 -5.63
C TRP A 189 -10.13 -2.53 -5.60
N GLU A 190 -10.75 -3.24 -6.55
CA GLU A 190 -12.17 -3.59 -6.52
C GLU A 190 -12.49 -4.56 -5.40
N GLY A 191 -11.90 -5.75 -5.38
CA GLY A 191 -12.22 -6.71 -4.32
C GLY A 191 -11.71 -6.29 -2.94
N LEU A 192 -10.67 -5.44 -2.84
CA LEU A 192 -10.30 -4.83 -1.56
C LEU A 192 -11.33 -3.80 -1.08
N ALA A 193 -11.89 -2.99 -1.98
CA ALA A 193 -12.92 -2.00 -1.64
C ALA A 193 -14.24 -2.66 -1.19
N ASP A 194 -14.58 -3.80 -1.78
CA ASP A 194 -15.79 -4.59 -1.47
C ASP A 194 -15.59 -5.54 -0.27
N HIS A 195 -14.42 -5.50 0.37
CA HIS A 195 -14.11 -6.40 1.48
C HIS A 195 -14.97 -6.06 2.70
N PRO A 196 -15.66 -7.04 3.32
CA PRO A 196 -16.67 -6.80 4.36
C PRO A 196 -16.12 -6.04 5.57
N PHE A 197 -14.81 -6.14 5.85
CA PHE A 197 -14.16 -5.39 6.93
C PHE A 197 -14.14 -3.87 6.70
N LEU A 198 -14.13 -3.40 5.46
CA LEU A 198 -14.15 -1.97 5.13
C LEU A 198 -15.56 -1.38 5.02
N ASP A 199 -16.61 -2.23 4.97
CA ASP A 199 -18.01 -1.84 4.84
C ASP A 199 -18.76 -1.76 6.19
N THR A 200 -18.12 -2.10 7.30
CA THR A 200 -18.77 -2.22 8.62
C THR A 200 -19.18 -0.91 9.31
N GLN A 201 -19.10 0.25 8.66
CA GLN A 201 -19.48 1.54 9.27
C GLN A 201 -20.87 2.09 8.91
N PHE A 202 -21.74 1.34 8.24
CA PHE A 202 -23.15 1.76 8.06
C PHE A 202 -24.13 0.62 8.32
N SER A 203 -24.54 0.44 9.58
CA SER A 203 -25.85 -0.11 9.97
C SER A 203 -26.30 0.48 11.30
#